data_AF-A0AAW9KJZ1-F1
#
_entry.id   AF-A0AAW9KJZ1-F1
#
_cell.length_a   1.000
_cell.length_b   1.000
_cell.length_c   1.000
_cell.angle_alpha   90.00
_cell.angle_beta   90.00
_cell.angle_gamma   90.00
#
_symmetry.space_group_name_H-M   'P 1'
#
loop_
_entity.id
_entity.type
_entity.pdbx_description
1 polymer ?
#
loop_
_entity_poly.entity_id
_entity_poly.type
_entity_poly.pdbx_seq_one_letter_code
_entity_poly.pdbx_strand_id
1 'polypeptide(L)' 'FLEHALRIAKEKSIEREVSRLIIKSQNLALYSPTQESHFGLGFASYTHFTSPIRRYSDLALHRLLKELLFHQA' A
#
# COMPACT_ATOMS: atom_id res chain seq x y z
N PHE A 1 8.58 2.07 -15.25
CA PHE A 1 10.01 2.36 -14.99
C PHE A 1 10.70 1.24 -14.22
N LEU A 2 10.25 0.89 -13.00
CA LEU A 2 10.90 -0.17 -12.20
C LEU A 2 10.97 -1.53 -12.91
N GLU A 3 9.87 -1.96 -13.54
CA GLU A 3 9.84 -3.19 -14.36
C GLU A 3 10.91 -3.21 -15.47
N HIS A 4 11.13 -2.06 -16.11
CA HIS A 4 12.15 -1.92 -17.14
C HIS A 4 13.56 -2.05 -16.56
N ALA A 5 13.82 -1.42 -15.41
CA ALA A 5 15.10 -1.51 -14.72
C ALA A 5 15.41 -2.94 -14.25
N LEU A 6 14.41 -3.65 -13.71
CA LEU A 6 14.54 -5.06 -13.31
C LEU A 6 14.80 -5.98 -14.51
N ARG A 7 14.15 -5.74 -15.65
CA ARG A 7 14.42 -6.50 -16.90
C ARG A 7 15.88 -6.37 -17.34
N ILE A 8 16.42 -5.15 -17.37
CA ILE A 8 17.84 -4.92 -17.70
C ILE A 8 18.77 -5.57 -16.67
N ALA A 9 18.43 -5.48 -15.38
CA ALA A 9 19.22 -6.08 -14.31
C ALA A 9 19.27 -7.61 -14.42
N LYS A 10 18.16 -8.23 -14.85
CA LYS A 10 18.07 -9.67 -15.14
C LYS A 10 18.98 -10.07 -16.29
N GLU A 11 18.96 -9.32 -17.40
CA GLU A 11 19.86 -9.53 -18.54
C GLU A 11 21.35 -9.43 -18.13
N LYS A 12 21.68 -8.58 -17.15
CA LYS A 12 23.03 -8.40 -16.61
C LYS A 12 23.37 -9.29 -15.41
N SER A 13 22.48 -10.21 -15.01
CA SER A 13 22.68 -11.11 -13.84
C SER A 13 22.93 -10.39 -12.50
N ILE A 14 22.43 -9.15 -12.35
CA ILE A 14 22.53 -8.31 -11.13
C ILE A 14 21.15 -8.00 -10.52
N GLU A 15 20.14 -8.82 -10.84
CA GLU A 15 18.75 -8.61 -10.43
C GLU A 15 18.58 -8.52 -8.91
N ARG A 16 19.31 -9.34 -8.15
CA ARG A 16 19.19 -9.40 -6.68
C ARG A 16 19.65 -8.09 -6.02
N GLU A 17 20.79 -7.56 -6.46
CA GLU A 17 21.37 -6.33 -5.96
C GLU A 17 20.47 -5.14 -6.30
N VAL A 18 20.01 -5.06 -7.54
CA VAL A 18 19.12 -3.98 -8.01
C VAL A 18 17.76 -4.05 -7.31
N SER A 19 17.15 -5.22 -7.18
CA SER A 19 15.88 -5.39 -6.46
C SER A 19 16.00 -4.96 -4.99
N ARG A 20 17.10 -5.33 -4.32
CA ARG A 20 17.36 -4.88 -2.95
C ARG A 20 17.48 -3.36 -2.85
N LEU A 21 18.17 -2.71 -3.80
CA LEU A 21 18.29 -1.25 -3.82
C LEU A 21 16.94 -0.57 -4.07
N ILE A 22 16.13 -1.10 -4.99
CA ILE A 22 14.79 -0.59 -5.28
C ILE A 22 13.91 -0.65 -4.04
N ILE A 23 13.89 -1.77 -3.31
CA ILE A 23 13.08 -1.92 -2.09
C ILE A 23 13.55 -0.90 -1.03
N LYS A 24 14.86 -0.76 -0.84
CA LYS A 24 15.43 0.19 0.13
C LYS A 24 15.17 1.66 -0.21
N SER A 25 15.00 1.99 -1.50
CA SER A 25 14.70 3.35 -1.92
C SER A 25 13.20 3.68 -1.86
N GLN A 26 12.33 2.72 -1.54
CA GLN A 26 10.89 2.99 -1.39
C GLN A 26 10.61 3.71 -0.07
N ASN A 27 9.64 4.61 -0.09
CA ASN A 27 9.08 5.18 1.13
C ASN A 27 8.26 4.12 1.89
N LEU A 28 8.24 4.23 3.22
CA LEU A 28 7.37 3.42 4.05
C LEU A 28 5.90 3.78 3.80
N ALA A 29 5.03 2.78 3.79
CA ALA A 29 3.59 3.00 3.76
C ALA A 29 3.12 3.57 5.09
N LEU A 30 2.21 4.55 5.04
CA LEU A 30 1.69 5.27 6.20
C LEU A 30 0.15 5.28 6.17
N TYR A 31 -0.46 5.47 7.33
CA TYR A 31 -1.90 5.76 7.41
C TYR A 31 -2.13 7.25 7.20
N SER A 32 -3.00 7.60 6.26
CA SER A 32 -3.36 8.98 5.93
C SER A 32 -4.89 9.10 5.91
N PRO A 33 -5.47 10.21 6.42
CA PRO A 33 -6.90 10.47 6.30
C PRO A 33 -7.31 10.86 4.86
N THR A 34 -6.35 11.27 4.02
CA THR A 34 -6.58 11.58 2.61
C THR A 34 -6.30 10.36 1.73
N GLN A 35 -7.09 10.20 0.67
CA GLN A 35 -6.86 9.13 -0.28
C GLN A 35 -5.58 9.37 -1.08
N GLU A 36 -4.65 8.43 -0.97
CA GLU A 36 -3.38 8.42 -1.69
C GLU A 36 -3.22 7.09 -2.43
N SER A 37 -2.53 7.11 -3.57
CA SER A 37 -2.22 5.89 -4.31
C SER A 37 -1.19 5.04 -3.56
N HIS A 38 -1.43 3.75 -3.44
CA HIS A 38 -0.49 2.82 -2.82
C HIS A 38 0.50 2.28 -3.85
N PHE A 39 1.59 3.01 -4.06
CA PHE A 39 2.60 2.70 -5.08
C PHE A 39 3.06 1.24 -5.08
N GLY A 40 3.42 0.69 -3.91
CA GLY A 40 3.91 -0.68 -3.80
C GLY A 40 2.88 -1.78 -4.13
N LEU A 41 1.59 -1.45 -4.18
CA LEU A 41 0.52 -2.38 -4.57
C LEU A 41 -0.07 -2.04 -5.95
N GLY A 42 0.27 -0.88 -6.53
CA GLY A 42 -0.29 -0.41 -7.79
C GLY A 42 -1.76 0.03 -7.72
N PHE A 43 -2.34 0.24 -6.53
CA PHE A 43 -3.73 0.67 -6.38
C PHE A 43 -3.85 2.19 -6.24
N ALA A 44 -4.85 2.78 -6.92
CA ALA A 44 -5.17 4.21 -6.80
C ALA A 44 -5.83 4.55 -5.45
N SER A 45 -6.58 3.61 -4.89
CA SER A 45 -7.24 3.74 -3.59
C SER A 45 -7.05 2.44 -2.81
N TYR A 46 -6.49 2.55 -1.61
CA TYR A 46 -6.29 1.40 -0.73
C TYR A 46 -6.42 1.81 0.73
N THR A 47 -7.09 0.97 1.51
CA THR A 47 -7.19 1.12 2.97
C THR A 47 -7.23 -0.24 3.64
N HIS A 48 -6.76 -0.33 4.89
CA HIS A 48 -6.86 -1.55 5.67
C HIS A 48 -8.25 -1.70 6.28
N PHE A 49 -8.82 -2.90 6.15
CA PHE A 49 -10.16 -3.21 6.66
C PHE A 49 -10.27 -4.56 7.39
N THR A 50 -9.40 -5.52 7.08
CA THR A 50 -9.59 -6.94 7.43
C THR A 50 -9.09 -7.35 8.82
N SER A 51 -8.57 -6.44 9.65
CA SER A 51 -7.99 -6.80 10.97
C SER A 51 -8.30 -5.79 12.09
N PRO A 52 -9.58 -5.45 12.35
CA PRO A 52 -9.98 -4.46 13.35
C PRO A 52 -9.60 -4.82 14.80
N ILE A 53 -9.39 -6.10 15.12
CA ILE A 53 -8.96 -6.53 16.47
C ILE A 53 -7.52 -6.09 16.79
N ARG A 54 -6.66 -5.95 15.78
CA ARG A 54 -5.21 -5.72 15.96
C ARG A 54 -4.65 -4.53 15.18
N ARG A 55 -5.50 -3.76 14.50
CA ARG A 55 -5.13 -2.53 13.77
C ARG A 55 -6.18 -1.46 14.04
N TYR A 56 -5.76 -0.34 14.64
CA TYR A 56 -6.66 0.74 15.02
C TYR A 56 -7.29 1.45 13.81
N SER A 57 -6.56 1.57 12.70
CA SER A 57 -7.08 2.14 11.45
C SER A 57 -8.27 1.35 10.91
N ASP A 58 -8.19 0.01 10.89
CA ASP A 58 -9.31 -0.85 10.53
C ASP A 58 -10.50 -0.65 11.49
N LEU A 59 -10.26 -0.55 12.80
CA LEU A 59 -11.33 -0.30 13.77
C LEU A 59 -12.05 1.03 13.51
N ALA A 60 -11.29 2.10 13.25
CA ALA A 60 -11.86 3.40 12.90
C ALA A 60 -12.69 3.33 11.61
N LEU A 61 -12.20 2.64 10.59
CA LEU A 61 -12.91 2.45 9.33
C LEU A 61 -14.20 1.64 9.52
N HIS A 62 -14.18 0.57 10.33
CA HIS A 62 -15.39 -0.21 10.66
C HIS A 62 -16.46 0.64 11.35
N ARG A 63 -16.05 1.56 12.25
CA ARG A 63 -16.97 2.50 12.91
C ARG A 63 -17.59 3.48 11.92
N LEU A 64 -16.78 4.09 11.06
CA LEU A 64 -17.24 5.02 10.01
C LEU A 64 -18.20 4.32 9.04
N LEU A 65 -17.87 3.11 8.60
CA LEU A 65 -18.72 2.35 7.69
C LEU A 65 -20.07 2.00 8.34
N LYS A 66 -20.07 1.64 9.63
CA LYS A 66 -21.30 1.40 10.39
C LYS A 66 -22.12 2.68 10.51
N GLU A 67 -21.50 3.81 10.80
CA GLU A 67 -22.19 5.10 10.84
C GLU A 67 -22.85 5.42 9.49
N LEU A 68 -22.10 5.32 8.39
CA LEU A 68 -22.60 5.56 7.03
C LEU A 68 -23.74 4.62 6.63
N LEU A 69 -23.69 3.33 7.00
CA LEU A 69 -24.71 2.37 6.61
C LEU A 69 -26.00 2.48 7.43
N PHE A 70 -25.92 2.89 8.69
CA PHE A 70 -27.06 2.87 9.62
C PHE A 70 -27.57 4.26 10.04
N HIS A 71 -26.82 5.34 9.80
CA HIS A 71 -27.22 6.72 10.10
C HIS A 71 -27.47 7.57 8.83
N GLN A 72 -27.58 6.95 7.65
CA GLN A 72 -28.07 7.60 6.43
C GLN A 72 -29.60 7.74 6.40
N ALA A 73 -30.22 8.10 7.53
CA ALA A 73 -31.66 8.42 7.64
C ALA A 73 -31.85 9.89 8.00
#